data_AF-A0A925J569-F1
#
_entry.id   AF-A0A925J569-F1
#
_cell.length_a   1.000
_cell.length_b   1.000
_cell.length_c   1.000
_cell.angle_alpha   90.00
_cell.angle_beta   90.00
_cell.angle_gamma   90.00
#
_symmetry.space_group_name_H-M   'P 1'
#
loop_
_entity.id
_entity.type
_entity.pdbx_description
1 polymer ?
#
loop_
_entity_poly.entity_id
_entity_poly.type
_entity_poly.pdbx_seq_one_letter_code
_entity_poly.pdbx_strand_id
1 'polypeptide(L)'
;MVFAEERPKLNRLELTQDGELWVGPFIPSEFAMLGRAGLGTPAEPSTWSVLGANGKWLADITLPARFRMLEAGRDYVLGVSRDEDDVESIVMLRLLR
;
A
#
# COMPACT_ATOMS: atom_id res chain seq x y z
N MET A 1 -20.04 0.79 -14.81
CA MET A 1 -19.81 1.54 -13.56
C MET A 1 -18.56 2.39 -13.77
N VAL A 2 -18.70 3.68 -14.06
CA VAL A 2 -17.59 4.57 -14.47
C VAL A 2 -16.98 5.32 -13.26
N PHE A 3 -17.63 5.25 -12.09
CA PHE A 3 -17.35 6.16 -10.97
C PHE A 3 -16.02 5.93 -10.25
N ALA A 4 -15.48 4.71 -10.24
CA ALA A 4 -14.22 4.40 -9.54
C ALA A 4 -12.97 4.71 -10.37
N GLU A 5 -13.09 4.73 -11.71
CA GLU A 5 -11.99 5.04 -12.62
C GLU A 5 -11.74 6.56 -12.69
N GLU A 6 -12.79 7.39 -12.62
CA GLU A 6 -12.67 8.85 -12.61
C GLU A 6 -12.47 9.46 -11.22
N ARG A 7 -12.83 8.73 -10.15
CA ARG A 7 -12.70 9.17 -8.76
C ARG A 7 -12.13 8.05 -7.89
N PRO A 8 -10.80 7.89 -7.85
CA PRO A 8 -10.18 6.86 -7.04
C PRO A 8 -10.57 7.07 -5.57
N LYS A 9 -11.01 5.99 -4.93
CA LYS A 9 -11.25 6.01 -3.49
C LYS A 9 -9.88 5.92 -2.82
N LEU A 10 -9.51 6.98 -2.12
CA LEU A 10 -8.29 7.05 -1.32
C LEU A 10 -8.69 6.96 0.15
N ASN A 11 -7.99 6.16 0.93
CA ASN A 11 -8.25 6.06 2.37
C ASN A 11 -6.97 5.98 3.20
N ARG A 12 -5.83 5.70 2.56
CA ARG A 12 -4.61 5.37 3.26
C ARG A 12 -3.58 6.46 3.05
N LEU A 13 -3.10 7.01 4.15
CA LEU A 13 -2.14 8.09 4.20
C LEU A 13 -1.03 7.66 5.14
N GLU A 14 0.17 7.50 4.60
CA GLU A 14 1.34 7.11 5.39
C GLU A 14 2.38 8.23 5.28
N LEU A 15 2.72 8.84 6.41
CA LEU A 15 3.74 9.87 6.49
C LEU A 15 5.07 9.22 6.87
N THR A 16 6.06 9.35 6.00
CA THR A 16 7.40 8.80 6.22
C THR A 16 8.25 9.77 7.05
N GLN A 17 9.32 9.26 7.67
CA GLN A 17 10.26 10.09 8.44
C GLN A 17 10.99 11.14 7.58
N ASP A 18 11.16 10.88 6.28
CA ASP A 18 11.75 11.81 5.32
C ASP A 18 10.79 12.94 4.90
N GLY A 19 9.53 12.91 5.36
CA GLY A 19 8.51 13.89 5.00
C GLY A 19 7.81 13.62 3.67
N GLU A 20 8.00 12.44 3.07
CA GLU A 20 7.16 11.98 1.97
C GLU A 20 5.80 11.52 2.51
N LEU A 21 4.72 11.92 1.82
CA LEU A 21 3.36 11.45 2.06
C LEU A 21 2.98 10.43 0.98
N TRP A 22 2.68 9.21 1.42
CA TRP A 22 2.22 8.13 0.58
C TRP A 22 0.69 8.04 0.64
N VAL A 23 0.06 8.10 -0.52
CA VAL A 23 -1.40 8.09 -0.66
C VAL A 23 -1.82 6.83 -1.39
N GLY A 24 -2.50 5.94 -0.66
CA GLY A 24 -2.89 4.62 -1.12
C GLY A 24 -4.38 4.51 -1.46
N PRO A 25 -4.73 3.47 -2.24
CA PRO A 25 -6.11 3.21 -2.62
C PRO A 25 -6.90 2.65 -1.43
N PHE A 26 -8.22 2.79 -1.48
CA PHE A 26 -9.14 2.10 -0.59
C PHE A 26 -9.17 0.60 -0.89
N ILE A 27 -8.71 -0.20 0.07
CA ILE A 27 -8.64 -1.66 -0.04
C ILE A 27 -9.66 -2.27 0.92
N PRO A 28 -10.82 -2.75 0.44
CA PRO A 28 -11.89 -3.27 1.29
C PRO A 28 -11.45 -4.44 2.17
N SER A 29 -10.52 -5.29 1.69
CA SER A 29 -10.05 -6.47 2.41
C SER A 29 -9.29 -6.13 3.70
N GLU A 30 -8.70 -4.93 3.80
CA GLU A 30 -8.06 -4.46 5.04
C GLU A 30 -9.06 -4.27 6.19
N PHE A 31 -10.36 -4.16 5.92
CA PHE A 31 -11.41 -3.84 6.90
C PHE A 31 -12.39 -5.00 7.17
N ALA A 32 -12.18 -6.18 6.59
CA ALA A 32 -13.12 -7.29 6.73
C ALA A 32 -13.02 -7.95 8.13
N MET A 33 -14.01 -7.71 9.00
CA MET A 33 -14.09 -8.24 10.38
C MET A 33 -14.75 -9.64 10.51
N LEU A 34 -14.47 -10.62 9.64
CA LEU A 34 -15.04 -11.97 9.78
C LEU A 34 -13.97 -13.06 9.97
N GLY A 35 -14.07 -13.76 11.11
CA GLY A 35 -13.10 -14.66 11.76
C GLY A 35 -12.68 -15.96 11.05
N ARG A 36 -12.52 -15.93 9.74
CA ARG A 36 -11.58 -16.79 8.99
C ARG A 36 -10.66 -15.98 8.07
N ALA A 37 -10.89 -14.67 7.94
CA ALA A 37 -10.09 -13.75 7.16
C ALA A 37 -9.07 -13.05 8.05
N GLY A 38 -7.93 -13.69 8.25
CA GLY A 38 -6.67 -12.97 8.47
C GLY A 38 -6.17 -12.24 7.20
N LEU A 39 -7.04 -11.98 6.21
CA LEU A 39 -6.67 -11.56 4.85
C LEU A 39 -6.52 -10.05 4.72
N GLY A 40 -5.94 -9.38 5.72
CA GLY A 40 -5.66 -7.95 5.70
C GLY A 40 -4.53 -7.56 4.74
N THR A 41 -4.40 -8.24 3.59
CA THR A 41 -3.45 -7.91 2.53
C THR A 41 -4.22 -7.76 1.21
N PRO A 42 -3.82 -6.83 0.33
CA PRO A 42 -4.45 -6.66 -0.98
C PRO A 42 -4.35 -7.94 -1.81
N ALA A 43 -5.40 -8.38 -2.49
CA ALA A 43 -5.34 -9.56 -3.37
C ALA A 43 -4.64 -9.24 -4.72
N GLU A 44 -4.68 -7.98 -5.13
CA GLU A 44 -4.11 -7.47 -6.37
C GLU A 44 -3.01 -6.44 -6.04
N PRO A 45 -2.10 -6.14 -6.98
CA PRO A 45 -1.16 -5.04 -6.82
C PRO A 45 -1.88 -3.71 -6.56
N SER A 46 -1.27 -2.85 -5.75
CA SER A 46 -1.85 -1.55 -5.40
C SER A 46 -0.92 -0.41 -5.80
N THR A 47 -1.47 0.65 -6.41
CA THR A 47 -0.70 1.83 -6.82
C THR A 47 -0.84 2.94 -5.79
N TRP A 48 0.30 3.50 -5.40
CA TRP A 48 0.43 4.53 -4.37
C TRP A 48 1.08 5.78 -4.95
N SER A 49 0.48 6.94 -4.71
CA SER A 49 1.10 8.21 -5.09
C SER A 49 1.98 8.73 -3.96
N VAL A 50 3.20 9.13 -4.29
CA VAL A 50 4.17 9.69 -3.35
C VAL A 50 4.27 11.20 -3.56
N LEU A 51 4.00 11.96 -2.52
CA LEU A 51 4.15 13.41 -2.49
C LEU A 51 5.34 13.77 -1.60
N GLY A 52 6.19 14.70 -2.04
CA GLY A 52 7.24 15.25 -1.21
C GLY A 52 6.69 16.19 -0.13
N ALA A 53 7.52 16.58 0.83
CA ALA A 53 7.14 17.46 1.94
C ALA A 53 6.55 18.82 1.52
N ASN A 54 6.82 19.25 0.28
CA ASN A 54 6.26 20.47 -0.32
C ASN A 54 4.93 20.25 -1.06
N GLY A 55 4.35 19.04 -0.98
CA GLY A 55 3.14 18.65 -1.70
C GLY A 55 3.35 18.34 -3.19
N LYS A 56 4.59 18.36 -3.70
CA LYS A 56 4.88 18.00 -5.09
C LYS A 56 4.78 16.49 -5.27
N TRP A 57 4.04 16.05 -6.28
CA TRP A 57 4.07 14.65 -6.72
C TRP A 57 5.48 14.24 -7.15
N LEU A 58 5.97 13.12 -6.62
CA LEU A 58 7.30 12.57 -6.90
C LEU A 58 7.20 11.36 -7.83
N ALA A 59 6.30 10.42 -7.54
CA ALA A 59 6.13 9.19 -8.31
C ALA A 59 4.80 8.49 -7.97
N ASP A 60 4.38 7.57 -8.83
CA ASP A 60 3.42 6.51 -8.50
C ASP A 60 4.17 5.18 -8.39
N ILE A 61 3.98 4.47 -7.28
CA ILE A 61 4.68 3.22 -6.96
C ILE A 61 3.66 2.09 -6.84
N THR A 62 3.90 1.00 -7.56
CA THR A 62 3.07 -0.21 -7.47
C THR A 62 3.66 -1.17 -6.44
N LEU A 63 2.91 -1.41 -5.37
CA LEU A 63 3.20 -2.47 -4.41
C LEU A 63 2.61 -3.80 -4.91
N PRO A 64 3.30 -4.93 -4.69
CA PRO A 64 2.86 -6.22 -5.19
C PRO A 64 1.55 -6.67 -4.52
N ALA A 65 0.88 -7.62 -5.16
CA ALA A 65 -0.22 -8.35 -4.54
C ALA A 65 0.24 -9.02 -3.24
N ARG A 66 -0.71 -9.24 -2.34
CA ARG A 66 -0.52 -9.93 -1.05
C ARG A 66 0.54 -9.26 -0.17
N PHE A 67 0.74 -7.96 -0.35
CA PHE A 67 1.63 -7.14 0.45
C PHE A 67 0.87 -5.99 1.08
N ARG A 68 0.79 -5.97 2.41
CA ARG A 68 0.28 -4.83 3.17
C ARG A 68 1.45 -4.01 3.67
N MET A 69 1.56 -2.78 3.17
CA MET A 69 2.51 -1.80 3.68
C MET A 69 2.28 -1.57 5.18
N LEU A 70 3.35 -1.34 5.93
CA LEU A 70 3.34 -0.90 7.32
C LEU A 70 4.07 0.43 7.46
N GLU A 71 5.16 0.61 6.72
CA GLU A 71 6.00 1.79 6.70
C GLU A 71 6.67 1.92 5.33
N ALA A 72 7.01 3.15 4.95
CA ALA A 72 7.88 3.43 3.81
C ALA A 72 8.99 4.40 4.21
N GLY A 73 10.14 4.28 3.55
CA GLY A 73 11.24 5.22 3.64
C GLY A 73 11.74 5.59 2.25
N ARG A 74 12.84 6.36 2.19
CA ARG A 74 13.40 6.89 0.94
C ARG A 74 13.67 5.83 -0.15
N ASP A 75 14.08 4.63 0.24
CA ASP A 75 14.53 3.58 -0.67
C ASP A 75 13.96 2.20 -0.33
N TYR A 76 12.98 2.13 0.57
CA TYR A 76 12.36 0.88 0.98
C TYR A 76 10.89 1.02 1.34
N VAL A 77 10.19 -0.11 1.33
CA VAL A 77 8.86 -0.29 1.91
C VAL A 77 8.88 -1.51 2.80
N LEU A 78 8.48 -1.34 4.06
CA LEU A 78 8.33 -2.42 5.02
C LEU A 78 6.86 -2.83 5.09
N GLY A 79 6.59 -4.13 5.08
CA GLY A 79 5.23 -4.62 5.14
C GLY A 79 5.11 -6.08 5.52
N VAL A 80 3.86 -6.54 5.58
CA VAL A 80 3.50 -7.95 5.71
C VAL A 80 3.25 -8.50 4.32
N SER A 81 3.95 -9.57 3.96
CA SER A 81 3.70 -10.33 2.73
C SER A 81 3.14 -11.71 3.07
N ARG A 82 2.31 -12.25 2.17
CA ARG A 82 1.81 -13.63 2.24
C ARG A 82 2.24 -14.41 1.01
N ASP A 83 2.76 -15.61 1.23
CA ASP A 83 3.12 -16.56 0.18
C ASP A 83 1.92 -17.41 -0.28
N GLU A 84 2.15 -18.32 -1.22
CA GLU A 84 1.11 -19.20 -1.80
C GLU A 84 0.34 -20.00 -0.74
N ASP A 85 0.96 -20.32 0.39
CA ASP A 85 0.37 -21.08 1.50
C ASP A 85 -0.28 -20.17 2.58
N ASP A 86 -0.44 -18.87 2.30
CA ASP A 86 -1.02 -17.87 3.21
C ASP A 86 -0.18 -17.62 4.48
N VAL A 87 1.10 -17.98 4.47
CA VAL A 87 2.02 -17.75 5.58
C VAL A 87 2.47 -16.28 5.57
N GLU A 88 2.33 -15.60 6.70
CA GLU A 88 2.76 -14.21 6.85
C GLU A 88 4.26 -14.10 7.14
N SER A 89 4.90 -13.15 6.47
CA SER A 89 6.28 -12.74 6.74
C SER A 89 6.41 -11.22 6.74
N ILE A 90 7.27 -10.69 7.61
CA ILE A 90 7.70 -9.29 7.52
C ILE A 90 8.76 -9.19 6.43
N VAL A 91 8.50 -8.37 5.41
CA VAL A 91 9.36 -8.19 4.25
C VAL A 91 9.68 -6.72 4.07
N MET A 92 10.96 -6.44 3.84
CA MET A 92 11.42 -5.13 3.37
C MET A 92 11.70 -5.22 1.87
N LEU A 93 10.94 -4.48 1.08
CA LEU A 93 11.13 -4.36 -0.35
C LEU A 93 11.97 -3.11 -0.64
N ARG A 94 12.92 -3.22 -1.55
CA ARG A 94 13.66 -2.06 -2.05
C ARG A 94 12.81 -1.30 -3.06
N LEU A 95 12.81 0.02 -2.98
CA LEU A 95 12.17 0.88 -3.98
C LEU A 95 13.02 1.03 -5.22
N LEU A 96 12.36 0.87 -6.36
CA LEU A 96 12.87 1.18 -7.69
C LEU A 96 12.02 2.33 -8.20
N ARG A 97 12.58 3.55 -8.18
CA ARG A 97 11.92 4.80 -8.56
C ARG A 97 12.78 5.58 -9.53
#